data_AF-A0A930AV40-F1
#
_entry.id   AF-A0A930AV40-F1
#
_cell.length_a   1.000
_cell.length_b   1.000
_cell.length_c   1.000
_cell.angle_alpha   90.00
_cell.angle_beta   90.00
_cell.angle_gamma   90.00
#
_symmetry.space_group_name_H-M   'P 1'
#
loop_
_entity.id
_entity.type
_entity.pdbx_description
1 polymer ?
#
loop_
_entity_poly.entity_id
_entity_poly.type
_entity_poly.pdbx_seq_one_letter_code
_entity_poly.pdbx_strand_id
1 'polypeptide(L)'
;MDRRQQKSRKAIFEAFSLLLEKKRYSKITVQDIIDTANVGRSTFYAHFETKDELLNAICEEIFDHIFESLHTDDSCTLKDRNSALSSKLSHLLWHLREQKNKISAFLIDENSELFLRYFKQHLTILFADFSNSANKSIPKAFVTN
;
A
#
# COMPACT_ATOMS: atom_id res chain seq x y z
N MET A 1 -1.24 17.23 -14.62
CA MET A 1 -2.01 17.55 -13.39
C MET A 1 -1.56 18.89 -12.86
N ASP A 2 -2.50 19.75 -12.46
CA ASP A 2 -2.24 21.07 -11.90
C ASP A 2 -1.56 20.95 -10.52
N ARG A 3 -0.52 21.77 -10.24
CA ARG A 3 0.14 21.83 -8.92
C ARG A 3 -0.85 22.06 -7.79
N ARG A 4 -1.96 22.76 -8.05
CA ARG A 4 -3.04 22.99 -7.07
C ARG A 4 -3.82 21.72 -6.73
N GLN A 5 -4.09 20.88 -7.72
CA GLN A 5 -4.75 19.59 -7.51
C GLN A 5 -3.87 18.62 -6.70
N GLN A 6 -2.57 18.59 -6.96
CA GLN A 6 -1.65 17.74 -6.18
C GLN A 6 -1.57 18.19 -4.71
N LYS A 7 -1.52 19.50 -4.45
CA LYS A 7 -1.53 20.04 -3.08
C LYS A 7 -2.80 19.69 -2.32
N SER A 8 -3.96 19.84 -2.95
CA SER A 8 -5.26 19.53 -2.32
C SER A 8 -5.43 18.04 -2.10
N ARG A 9 -5.05 17.19 -3.06
CA ARG A 9 -4.99 15.72 -2.87
C ARG A 9 -4.15 15.36 -1.65
N LYS A 10 -2.93 15.91 -1.54
CA LYS A 10 -2.02 15.63 -0.42
C LYS A 10 -2.59 16.10 0.93
N ALA A 11 -3.21 17.29 0.98
CA ALA A 11 -3.84 17.79 2.19
C ALA A 11 -5.00 16.88 2.67
N ILE A 12 -5.82 16.40 1.74
CA ILE A 12 -6.91 15.44 2.05
C ILE A 12 -6.34 14.13 2.61
N PHE A 13 -5.27 13.61 2.01
CA PHE A 13 -4.57 12.41 2.46
C PHE A 13 -4.02 12.54 3.88
N GLU A 14 -3.31 13.63 4.18
CA GLU A 14 -2.73 13.90 5.49
C GLU A 14 -3.81 14.06 6.56
N ALA A 15 -4.87 14.80 6.24
CA ALA A 15 -6.01 14.99 7.13
C ALA A 15 -6.71 13.67 7.47
N PHE A 16 -6.97 12.84 6.48
CA PHE A 16 -7.63 11.55 6.71
C PHE A 16 -6.75 10.58 7.50
N SER A 17 -5.43 10.57 7.23
CA SER A 17 -4.47 9.79 8.02
C SER A 17 -4.47 10.20 9.49
N LEU A 18 -4.48 11.51 9.77
CA LEU A 18 -4.56 12.05 11.13
C LEU A 18 -5.87 11.68 11.83
N LEU A 19 -6.98 11.65 11.08
CA LEU A 19 -8.29 11.26 11.62
C LEU A 19 -8.34 9.77 11.96
N LEU A 20 -7.73 8.92 11.13
CA LEU A 20 -7.62 7.48 11.38
C LEU A 20 -6.79 7.17 12.64
N GLU A 21 -5.76 7.97 12.94
CA GLU A 21 -4.98 7.83 14.17
C GLU A 21 -5.79 8.20 15.43
N LYS A 22 -6.81 9.06 15.29
CA LYS A 22 -7.58 9.60 16.43
C LYS A 22 -8.93 8.94 16.65
N LYS A 23 -9.57 8.43 15.60
CA LYS A 23 -10.91 7.83 15.66
C LYS A 23 -11.09 6.72 14.63
N ARG A 24 -12.04 5.83 14.93
CA ARG A 24 -12.45 4.75 14.03
C ARG A 24 -12.98 5.28 12.69
N TYR A 25 -12.67 4.58 11.61
CA TYR A 25 -13.08 4.92 10.25
C TYR A 25 -14.60 5.09 10.07
N SER A 26 -15.38 4.22 10.70
CA SER A 26 -16.86 4.28 10.69
C SER A 26 -17.40 5.60 11.27
N LYS A 27 -16.63 6.27 12.14
CA LYS A 27 -16.95 7.57 12.76
C LYS A 27 -16.34 8.77 12.02
N ILE A 28 -15.53 8.55 10.99
CA ILE A 28 -15.00 9.62 10.14
C ILE A 28 -16.05 9.98 9.09
N THR A 29 -16.41 11.27 9.02
CA THR A 29 -17.29 11.82 7.99
C THR A 29 -16.48 12.60 6.96
N VAL A 30 -17.05 12.81 5.76
CA VAL A 30 -16.43 13.71 4.76
C VAL A 30 -16.24 15.12 5.33
N GLN A 31 -17.15 15.57 6.20
CA GLN A 31 -17.06 16.88 6.84
C GLN A 31 -15.80 16.99 7.71
N ASP A 32 -15.51 15.98 8.54
CA ASP A 32 -14.29 15.94 9.35
C ASP A 32 -13.02 16.06 8.50
N ILE A 33 -13.03 15.40 7.34
CA ILE A 33 -11.87 15.37 6.43
C ILE A 33 -11.66 16.74 5.81
N ILE A 34 -12.71 17.37 5.28
CA ILE A 34 -12.60 18.68 4.63
C ILE A 34 -12.26 19.79 5.63
N ASP A 35 -12.77 19.70 6.86
CA ASP A 35 -12.45 20.64 7.94
C ASP A 35 -10.97 20.50 8.36
N THR A 36 -10.49 19.26 8.49
CA THR A 36 -9.09 18.98 8.86
C THR A 36 -8.12 19.32 7.72
N ALA A 37 -8.49 19.05 6.47
CA ALA A 37 -7.68 19.34 5.29
C ALA A 37 -7.71 20.81 4.87
N ASN A 38 -8.64 21.60 5.42
CA ASN A 38 -8.91 22.99 5.03
C ASN A 38 -9.17 23.12 3.52
N VAL A 39 -10.06 22.27 2.98
CA VAL A 39 -10.45 22.28 1.56
C VAL A 39 -11.96 22.43 1.42
N GLY A 40 -12.41 22.94 0.27
CA GLY A 40 -13.83 22.99 -0.04
C GLY A 40 -14.42 21.60 -0.30
N ARG A 41 -15.73 21.44 -0.03
CA ARG A 41 -16.46 20.20 -0.34
C ARG A 41 -16.38 19.82 -1.83
N SER A 42 -16.48 20.79 -2.73
CA SER A 42 -16.30 20.59 -4.17
C SER A 42 -14.89 20.13 -4.54
N THR A 43 -13.87 20.58 -3.80
CA THR A 43 -12.48 20.13 -3.98
C THR A 43 -12.31 18.68 -3.54
N PHE A 44 -12.94 18.26 -2.44
CA PHE A 44 -12.93 16.85 -2.03
C PHE A 44 -13.52 15.94 -3.12
N TYR A 45 -14.74 16.26 -3.58
CA TYR A 45 -15.42 15.44 -4.60
C TYR A 45 -14.80 15.53 -5.99
N ALA A 46 -13.92 16.51 -6.24
CA ALA A 46 -13.09 16.53 -7.45
C ALA A 46 -11.93 15.52 -7.41
N HIS A 47 -11.60 15.00 -6.22
CA HIS A 47 -10.52 14.03 -6.03
C HIS A 47 -11.02 12.64 -5.64
N PHE A 48 -12.08 12.56 -4.82
CA PHE A 48 -12.65 11.31 -4.32
C PHE A 48 -14.17 11.42 -4.27
N GLU A 49 -14.87 10.55 -4.97
CA GLU A 49 -16.33 10.45 -4.95
C GLU A 49 -16.83 10.00 -3.58
N THR A 50 -16.04 9.19 -2.86
CA THR A 50 -16.42 8.66 -1.55
C THR A 50 -15.25 8.60 -0.57
N LYS A 51 -15.58 8.48 0.71
CA LYS A 51 -14.63 8.18 1.79
C LYS A 51 -13.94 6.81 1.55
N ASP A 52 -14.65 5.82 1.00
CA ASP A 52 -14.10 4.50 0.69
C ASP A 52 -13.07 4.56 -0.46
N GLU A 53 -13.30 5.41 -1.46
CA GLU A 53 -12.33 5.63 -2.54
C GLU A 53 -11.05 6.28 -2.02
N LEU A 54 -11.17 7.27 -1.12
CA LEU A 54 -10.01 7.84 -0.43
C LEU A 54 -9.23 6.78 0.36
N LEU A 55 -9.95 5.88 1.05
CA LEU A 55 -9.33 4.77 1.78
C LEU A 55 -8.55 3.84 0.83
N ASN A 56 -9.15 3.44 -0.30
CA ASN A 56 -8.49 2.63 -1.32
C ASN A 56 -7.23 3.30 -1.85
N ALA A 57 -7.31 4.59 -2.20
CA ALA A 57 -6.19 5.34 -2.73
C ALA A 57 -5.02 5.44 -1.74
N ILE A 58 -5.31 5.51 -0.44
CA ILE A 58 -4.26 5.50 0.60
C ILE A 58 -3.62 4.13 0.74
N CYS A 59 -4.42 3.06 0.73
CA CYS A 59 -3.87 1.70 0.75
C CYS A 59 -2.96 1.46 -0.45
N GLU A 60 -3.40 1.84 -1.65
CA GLU A 60 -2.62 1.74 -2.88
C GLU A 60 -1.31 2.54 -2.77
N GLU A 61 -1.36 3.81 -2.34
CA GLU A 61 -0.14 4.64 -2.21
C GLU A 61 0.86 4.09 -1.17
N ILE A 62 0.37 3.51 -0.05
CA ILE A 62 1.23 2.86 0.94
C ILE A 62 1.91 1.63 0.33
N PHE A 63 1.16 0.78 -0.37
CA PHE A 63 1.72 -0.45 -0.95
C PHE A 63 2.58 -0.18 -2.17
N ASP A 64 2.22 0.76 -3.03
CA ASP A 64 3.05 1.17 -4.16
C ASP A 64 4.40 1.69 -3.68
N HIS A 65 4.46 2.54 -2.65
CA HIS A 65 5.74 3.00 -2.13
C HIS A 65 6.60 1.86 -1.56
N ILE A 66 5.95 0.91 -0.88
CA ILE A 66 6.62 -0.26 -0.31
C ILE A 66 7.14 -1.19 -1.41
N PHE A 67 6.37 -1.42 -2.49
CA PHE A 67 6.67 -2.41 -3.52
C PHE A 67 7.44 -1.85 -4.72
N GLU A 68 7.31 -0.55 -5.06
CA GLU A 68 8.11 0.13 -6.08
C GLU A 68 9.59 0.11 -5.69
N SER A 69 9.90 0.28 -4.41
CA SER A 69 11.25 0.13 -3.86
C SER A 69 11.84 -1.29 -4.03
N LEU A 70 11.01 -2.28 -4.37
CA LEU A 70 11.39 -3.68 -4.55
C LEU A 70 11.65 -4.04 -6.02
N HIS A 71 11.37 -3.16 -6.98
CA HIS A 71 11.77 -3.35 -8.37
C HIS A 71 13.27 -3.05 -8.53
N THR A 72 14.11 -4.04 -8.20
CA THR A 72 15.54 -4.03 -8.54
C THR A 72 15.78 -4.77 -9.87
N ASP A 73 16.66 -4.20 -10.70
CA ASP A 73 17.05 -4.68 -12.04
C ASP A 73 17.28 -6.20 -12.10
N ASP A 74 16.71 -6.83 -13.12
CA ASP A 74 16.53 -8.28 -13.29
C ASP A 74 17.83 -9.04 -13.67
N SER A 75 19.01 -8.49 -13.35
CA SER A 75 20.32 -9.01 -13.78
C SER A 75 21.00 -9.98 -12.81
N CYS A 76 20.30 -10.43 -11.77
CA CYS A 76 20.90 -11.11 -10.62
C CYS A 76 20.91 -12.67 -10.72
N THR A 77 22.02 -13.30 -10.30
CA THR A 77 22.18 -14.77 -10.24
C THR A 77 21.34 -15.41 -9.11
N LEU A 78 21.15 -16.74 -9.08
CA LEU A 78 20.28 -17.41 -8.08
C LEU A 78 20.65 -17.12 -6.60
N LYS A 79 21.94 -16.93 -6.27
CA LYS A 79 22.37 -16.53 -4.92
C LYS A 79 22.03 -15.06 -4.64
N ASP A 80 22.19 -14.21 -5.65
CA ASP A 80 21.81 -12.79 -5.61
C ASP A 80 20.29 -12.62 -5.48
N ARG A 81 19.50 -13.63 -5.86
CA ARG A 81 18.04 -13.60 -5.75
C ARG A 81 17.51 -13.91 -4.36
N ASN A 82 18.12 -14.85 -3.64
CA ASN A 82 17.77 -15.07 -2.23
C ASN A 82 18.20 -13.88 -1.36
N SER A 83 19.37 -13.30 -1.62
CA SER A 83 19.78 -12.07 -0.95
C SER A 83 18.88 -10.89 -1.33
N ALA A 84 18.50 -10.75 -2.61
CA ALA A 84 17.54 -9.73 -3.05
C ALA A 84 16.16 -9.90 -2.38
N LEU A 85 15.62 -11.12 -2.27
CA LEU A 85 14.37 -11.37 -1.55
C LEU A 85 14.51 -11.03 -0.08
N SER A 86 15.59 -11.45 0.58
CA SER A 86 15.81 -11.13 2.00
C SER A 86 15.96 -9.63 2.23
N SER A 87 16.59 -8.91 1.30
CA SER A 87 16.68 -7.44 1.30
C SER A 87 15.31 -6.80 1.10
N LYS A 88 14.53 -7.28 0.13
CA LYS A 88 13.16 -6.83 -0.15
C LYS A 88 12.23 -7.04 1.04
N LEU A 89 12.28 -8.21 1.68
CA LEU A 89 11.53 -8.51 2.91
C LEU A 89 12.00 -7.66 4.08
N SER A 90 13.32 -7.44 4.22
CA SER A 90 13.85 -6.59 5.28
C SER A 90 13.41 -5.13 5.10
N HIS A 91 13.37 -4.63 3.87
CA HIS A 91 12.88 -3.29 3.53
C HIS A 91 11.37 -3.15 3.81
N LEU A 92 10.57 -4.14 3.39
CA LEU A 92 9.15 -4.24 3.72
C LEU A 92 8.93 -4.22 5.24
N LEU A 93 9.61 -5.10 5.98
CA LEU A 93 9.47 -5.21 7.45
C LEU A 93 9.95 -3.93 8.16
N TRP A 94 10.99 -3.28 7.65
CA TRP A 94 11.45 -2.00 8.16
C TRP A 94 10.39 -0.90 7.96
N HIS A 95 9.79 -0.80 6.77
CA HIS A 95 8.70 0.14 6.52
C HIS A 95 7.45 -0.15 7.37
N LEU A 96 7.09 -1.43 7.52
CA LEU A 96 5.97 -1.84 8.38
C LEU A 96 6.22 -1.45 9.84
N ARG A 97 7.48 -1.53 10.31
CA ARG A 97 7.89 -1.12 11.65
C ARG A 97 7.88 0.41 11.80
N GLU A 98 8.40 1.15 10.82
CA GLU A 98 8.52 2.61 10.86
C GLU A 98 7.15 3.30 10.81
N GLN A 99 6.23 2.78 10.00
CA GLN A 99 4.87 3.30 9.85
C GLN A 99 3.86 2.60 10.77
N LYS A 100 4.32 1.96 11.86
CA LYS A 100 3.49 1.13 12.75
C LYS A 100 2.22 1.85 13.22
N ASN A 101 2.28 3.15 13.53
CA ASN A 101 1.11 3.89 14.01
C ASN A 101 0.05 4.06 12.91
N LYS A 102 0.45 4.45 11.71
CA LYS A 102 -0.46 4.55 10.56
C LYS A 102 -1.03 3.19 10.18
N ILE A 103 -0.18 2.18 10.07
CA ILE A 103 -0.59 0.81 9.71
C ILE A 103 -1.50 0.23 10.80
N SER A 104 -1.24 0.51 12.08
CA SER A 104 -2.12 0.10 13.17
C SER A 104 -3.51 0.73 13.05
N ALA A 105 -3.61 2.00 12.64
CA ALA A 105 -4.90 2.64 12.41
C ALA A 105 -5.70 1.98 11.26
N PHE A 106 -5.02 1.41 10.25
CA PHE A 106 -5.66 0.63 9.18
C PHE A 106 -5.99 -0.82 9.60
N LEU A 107 -5.18 -1.42 10.47
CA LEU A 107 -5.33 -2.80 10.94
C LEU A 107 -6.39 -2.96 12.04
N ILE A 108 -6.76 -1.89 12.74
CA ILE A 108 -7.65 -1.92 13.91
C ILE A 108 -9.06 -1.40 13.54
N ASP A 109 -9.78 -2.05 12.60
CA ASP A 109 -11.27 -2.04 12.48
C ASP A 109 -11.76 -2.89 11.27
N GLU A 110 -12.99 -2.65 10.83
CA GLU A 110 -13.63 -3.09 9.56
C GLU A 110 -12.75 -2.89 8.30
N ASN A 111 -11.76 -2.00 8.33
CA ASN A 111 -10.84 -1.74 7.21
C ASN A 111 -9.73 -2.80 7.07
N SER A 112 -9.57 -3.67 8.07
CA SER A 112 -8.52 -4.71 8.08
C SER A 112 -8.64 -5.67 6.89
N GLU A 113 -9.86 -5.98 6.45
CA GLU A 113 -10.08 -6.85 5.29
C GLU A 113 -9.53 -6.21 4.00
N LEU A 114 -9.76 -4.91 3.81
CA LEU A 114 -9.25 -4.19 2.64
C LEU A 114 -7.72 -4.14 2.66
N PHE A 115 -7.12 -3.77 3.80
CA PHE A 115 -5.67 -3.74 3.95
C PHE A 115 -5.06 -5.13 3.71
N LEU A 116 -5.62 -6.18 4.30
CA LEU A 116 -5.15 -7.55 4.14
C LEU A 116 -5.32 -8.04 2.70
N ARG A 117 -6.37 -7.61 1.99
CA ARG A 117 -6.58 -7.93 0.58
C ARG A 117 -5.45 -7.36 -0.28
N TYR A 118 -5.14 -6.07 -0.13
CA TYR A 118 -4.02 -5.45 -0.83
C TYR A 118 -2.69 -6.08 -0.43
N PHE A 119 -2.44 -6.24 0.87
CA PHE A 119 -1.21 -6.88 1.36
C PHE A 119 -1.02 -8.28 0.78
N LYS A 120 -2.08 -9.10 0.76
CA LYS A 120 -2.06 -10.44 0.17
C LYS A 120 -1.81 -10.39 -1.34
N GLN A 121 -2.44 -9.47 -2.06
CA GLN A 121 -2.22 -9.31 -3.51
C GLN A 121 -0.76 -8.97 -3.81
N HIS A 122 -0.17 -8.01 -3.10
CA HIS A 122 1.22 -7.64 -3.32
C HIS A 122 2.22 -8.71 -2.85
N LEU A 123 1.95 -9.42 -1.74
CA LEU A 123 2.73 -10.60 -1.37
C LEU A 123 2.66 -11.69 -2.44
N THR A 124 1.48 -11.90 -3.03
CA THR A 124 1.30 -12.89 -4.10
C THR A 124 2.18 -12.54 -5.30
N ILE A 125 2.24 -11.27 -5.70
CA ILE A 125 3.11 -10.79 -6.79
C ILE A 125 4.58 -11.02 -6.43
N LEU A 126 5.01 -10.59 -5.24
CA LEU A 126 6.38 -10.78 -4.76
C LEU A 126 6.83 -12.24 -4.76
N PHE A 127 5.97 -13.14 -4.30
CA PHE A 127 6.25 -14.57 -4.28
C PHE A 127 6.05 -15.26 -5.64
N ALA A 128 5.20 -14.74 -6.52
CA ALA A 128 5.04 -15.24 -7.88
C ALA A 128 6.31 -15.02 -8.71
N ASP A 129 6.94 -13.85 -8.59
CA ASP A 129 8.25 -13.56 -9.21
C ASP A 129 9.34 -14.53 -8.71
N PHE A 130 9.22 -14.96 -7.45
CA PHE A 130 10.09 -15.99 -6.88
C PHE A 130 9.73 -17.40 -7.40
N SER A 131 8.46 -17.79 -7.43
CA SER A 131 8.02 -19.14 -7.83
C SER A 131 8.21 -19.42 -9.32
N ASN A 132 7.85 -18.48 -10.21
CA ASN A 132 8.02 -18.64 -11.66
C ASN A 132 9.49 -18.88 -12.08
N SER A 133 10.43 -18.39 -11.28
CA SER A 133 11.85 -18.59 -11.50
C SER A 133 12.41 -19.89 -10.91
N ALA A 134 11.82 -20.41 -9.82
CA ALA A 134 12.16 -21.70 -9.24
C ALA A 134 11.73 -22.84 -10.18
N ASN A 135 10.59 -22.67 -10.87
CA ASN A 135 10.11 -23.64 -11.85
C ASN A 135 10.92 -23.69 -13.15
N LYS A 136 11.75 -22.67 -13.47
CA LYS A 136 12.67 -22.72 -14.63
C LYS A 136 13.87 -23.64 -14.43
N SER A 137 14.18 -24.04 -13.19
CA SER A 137 15.32 -24.91 -12.87
C SER A 137 14.92 -26.35 -12.53
N ILE A 138 13.63 -26.69 -12.62
CA ILE A 138 13.14 -28.05 -12.45
C ILE A 138 13.02 -28.69 -13.85
N PRO A 139 13.84 -29.70 -14.19
CA PRO A 139 13.65 -30.45 -15.42
C PRO A 139 12.21 -30.97 -15.47
N LYS A 140 11.54 -30.85 -16.63
CA LYS A 140 10.14 -31.28 -16.83
C LYS A 140 9.85 -32.73 -16.36
N ALA A 141 10.90 -33.54 -16.18
CA ALA A 141 10.81 -34.89 -15.61
C ALA A 141 10.38 -34.95 -14.13
N PHE A 142 10.48 -33.85 -13.37
CA PHE A 142 10.18 -33.81 -11.93
C PHE A 142 8.90 -33.03 -11.59
N VAL A 143 8.25 -32.38 -12.57
CA VAL A 143 6.91 -31.83 -12.38
C VAL A 143 5.92 -32.97 -12.58
N THR A 144 5.60 -33.67 -11.50
CA THR A 144 4.59 -34.73 -11.52
C THR A 144 3.20 -34.12 -11.50
N ASN A 145 2.34 -34.69 -12.35
CA ASN A 145 0.98 -34.30 -12.67
C ASN A 145 0.06 -34.18 -11.44
#